data_AF-A0A5C6VKD5-F1
#
_entry.id   AF-A0A5C6VKD5-F1
#
_cell.length_a   1.000
_cell.length_b   1.000
_cell.length_c   1.000
_cell.angle_alpha   90.00
_cell.angle_beta   90.00
_cell.angle_gamma   90.00
#
_symmetry.space_group_name_H-M   'P 1'
#
loop_
_entity.id
_entity.type
_entity.pdbx_description
1 polymer ?
#
loop_
_entity_poly.entity_id
_entity_poly.type
_entity_poly.pdbx_seq_one_letter_code
_entity_poly.pdbx_strand_id
1 'polypeptide(L)'
;MENKKESILCNFRGICMKPTCDGCNIKAWLEENRKSLIKLVSEKDNILNETVVNKSQLLDQFIVECVKCDKRKMDSKIMTLDDIFGIHSTFYYYGREHLLINLLPYIKHGVDNNELITVSLSKDIYDQLMELLDFHGISRSGVKFFPVKNMVIANNKNGLEGVRQLLSALLEEVESNKYKGARVIGQPSFAIGETSKEDFLELEKVLTEAIIGLNASGLCLYDAFDYIHNREFIDEDIINHSLETHSHLLYSNSLFKIN
;
A
#
# COMPACT_ATOMS: atom_id res chain seq x y z
N MET A 1 34.33 9.14 12.60
CA MET A 1 33.05 9.41 13.30
C MET A 1 32.66 10.84 13.01
N GLU A 2 31.98 11.07 11.89
CA GLU A 2 31.42 12.38 11.58
C GLU A 2 29.99 12.44 12.13
N ASN A 3 29.80 13.26 13.15
CA ASN A 3 28.49 13.67 13.65
C ASN A 3 27.82 14.55 12.59
N LYS A 4 26.82 14.01 11.88
CA LYS A 4 25.87 14.85 11.13
C LYS A 4 24.90 15.48 12.14
N LYS A 5 25.00 16.81 12.24
CA LYS A 5 24.09 17.69 12.98
C LYS A 5 22.67 17.53 12.43
N GLU A 6 21.75 17.08 13.27
CA GLU A 6 20.32 17.34 13.11
C GLU A 6 20.10 18.84 13.30
N SER A 7 19.55 19.53 12.30
CA SER A 7 19.19 20.94 12.42
C SER A 7 17.88 21.05 13.21
N ILE A 8 17.99 21.10 14.53
CA ILE A 8 16.87 21.40 15.42
C ILE A 8 16.75 22.92 15.51
N LEU A 9 15.65 23.50 15.02
CA LEU A 9 15.30 24.89 15.27
C LEU A 9 14.78 25.01 16.72
N CYS A 10 15.67 25.36 17.64
CA CYS A 10 15.33 25.66 19.02
C CYS A 10 14.91 27.13 19.18
N ASN A 11 13.77 27.37 19.81
CA ASN A 11 13.35 28.72 20.20
C ASN A 11 14.24 29.20 21.38
N PHE A 12 14.31 30.52 21.63
CA PHE A 12 15.12 31.16 22.69
C PHE A 12 14.89 30.64 24.13
N ARG A 13 13.92 29.74 24.36
CA ARG A 13 13.62 29.09 25.65
C ARG A 13 14.03 27.62 25.73
N GLY A 14 14.76 27.08 24.76
CA GLY A 14 15.27 25.70 24.80
C GLY A 14 14.20 24.62 24.63
N ILE A 15 13.03 24.97 24.11
CA ILE A 15 11.98 24.02 23.73
C ILE A 15 12.22 23.64 22.26
N CYS A 16 12.65 22.41 22.01
CA CYS A 16 12.68 21.82 20.67
C CYS A 16 11.22 21.58 20.24
N MET A 17 10.69 22.40 19.34
CA MET A 17 9.38 22.13 18.75
C MET A 17 9.58 21.15 17.59
N LYS A 18 8.91 19.99 17.64
CA LYS A 18 8.68 19.21 16.42
C LYS A 18 7.93 20.12 15.44
N PRO A 19 8.33 20.21 14.16
CA PRO A 19 7.54 20.95 13.19
C PRO A 19 6.13 20.37 13.21
N THR A 20 5.15 21.19 13.56
CA THR A 20 3.74 20.85 13.35
C THR A 20 3.53 20.70 11.85
N CYS A 21 2.62 19.81 11.41
CA CYS A 21 2.32 19.63 9.99
C CYS A 21 2.01 20.96 9.28
N ASP A 22 1.43 21.93 10.00
CA ASP A 22 1.08 23.27 9.52
C ASP A 22 2.29 24.15 9.13
N GLY A 23 3.50 23.80 9.57
CA GLY A 23 4.75 24.47 9.18
C GLY A 23 5.65 23.63 8.24
N CYS A 24 5.17 22.47 7.80
CA CYS A 24 5.96 21.52 7.02
C CYS A 24 5.81 21.75 5.51
N ASN A 25 6.91 22.07 4.82
CA ASN A 25 6.91 22.28 3.37
C ASN A 25 6.68 20.99 2.56
N ILE A 26 6.73 19.81 3.19
CA ILE A 26 6.54 18.52 2.51
C ILE A 26 5.16 18.45 1.85
N LYS A 27 4.11 19.00 2.47
CA LYS A 27 2.76 19.04 1.88
C LYS A 27 2.73 19.80 0.55
N ALA A 28 3.43 20.93 0.46
CA ALA A 28 3.53 21.70 -0.77
C ALA A 28 4.30 20.95 -1.85
N TRP A 29 5.41 20.30 -1.47
CA TRP A 29 6.21 19.48 -2.39
C TRP A 29 5.45 18.25 -2.90
N LEU A 30 4.68 17.58 -2.05
CA LEU A 30 3.82 16.47 -2.44
C LEU A 30 2.80 16.91 -3.51
N GLU A 31 2.13 18.04 -3.29
CA GLU A 31 1.18 18.58 -4.28
C GLU A 31 1.82 19.00 -5.59
N GLU A 32 2.98 19.65 -5.54
CA GLU A 32 3.73 20.03 -6.75
C GLU A 32 4.17 18.80 -7.54
N ASN A 33 4.72 17.79 -6.86
CA ASN A 33 5.16 16.55 -7.49
C ASN A 33 3.98 15.74 -8.04
N ARG A 34 2.84 15.69 -7.33
CA ARG A 34 1.61 15.04 -7.80
C ARG A 34 1.09 15.68 -9.08
N LYS A 35 0.98 17.01 -9.12
CA LYS A 35 0.54 17.75 -10.33
C LYS A 35 1.50 17.54 -11.49
N SER A 36 2.80 17.56 -11.22
CA SER A 36 3.82 17.27 -12.22
C SER A 36 3.73 15.83 -12.74
N LEU A 37 3.43 14.85 -11.89
CA LEU A 37 3.23 13.46 -12.29
C LEU A 37 2.02 13.32 -13.21
N ILE A 38 0.88 13.90 -12.83
CA ILE A 38 -0.34 13.90 -13.65
C ILE A 38 -0.07 14.48 -15.04
N LYS A 39 0.63 15.63 -15.10
CA LYS A 39 1.03 16.24 -16.36
C LYS A 39 1.92 15.31 -17.19
N LEU A 40 2.93 14.69 -16.58
CA LEU A 40 3.82 13.75 -17.27
C LEU A 40 3.06 12.53 -17.79
N VAL A 41 2.13 11.97 -17.02
CA VAL A 41 1.27 10.86 -17.47
C VAL A 41 0.42 11.29 -18.67
N SER A 42 -0.11 12.51 -18.69
CA SER A 42 -0.88 13.00 -19.85
C SER A 42 -0.03 13.27 -21.10
N GLU A 43 1.26 13.58 -20.93
CA GLU A 43 2.19 13.85 -22.04
C GLU A 43 2.84 12.57 -22.58
N LYS A 44 2.76 11.46 -21.84
CA LYS A 44 3.35 10.18 -22.20
C LYS A 44 2.24 9.16 -22.45
N ASP A 45 2.25 8.52 -23.61
CA ASP A 45 1.30 7.44 -23.92
C ASP A 45 1.50 6.17 -23.07
N ASN A 46 2.52 6.13 -22.21
CA ASN A 46 2.87 4.97 -21.39
C ASN A 46 3.15 5.41 -19.95
N ILE A 47 2.29 4.96 -19.02
CA ILE A 47 2.39 5.28 -17.58
C ILE A 47 3.61 4.63 -16.91
N LEU A 48 4.17 3.57 -17.52
CA LEU A 48 5.39 2.88 -17.12
C LEU A 48 6.64 3.44 -17.82
N ASN A 49 6.54 4.59 -18.49
CA ASN A 49 7.72 5.30 -19.00
C ASN A 49 8.70 5.61 -17.86
N GLU A 50 9.99 5.42 -18.09
CA GLU A 50 11.04 5.61 -17.07
C GLU A 50 10.97 6.96 -16.36
N THR A 51 10.68 8.05 -17.09
CA THR A 51 10.56 9.39 -16.47
C THR A 51 9.33 9.49 -15.57
N VAL A 52 8.22 8.86 -15.95
CA VAL A 52 6.99 8.80 -15.15
C VAL A 52 7.22 7.97 -13.89
N VAL A 53 7.84 6.79 -14.03
CA VAL A 53 8.18 5.89 -12.93
C VAL A 53 9.12 6.59 -11.94
N ASN A 54 10.21 7.22 -12.41
CA ASN A 54 11.15 7.93 -11.55
C ASN A 54 10.47 9.08 -10.79
N LYS A 55 9.52 9.78 -11.43
CA LYS A 55 8.72 10.82 -10.78
C LYS A 55 7.77 10.25 -9.72
N SER A 56 7.18 9.09 -9.99
CA SER A 56 6.34 8.35 -9.05
C SER A 56 7.16 7.94 -7.82
N GLN A 57 8.35 7.35 -8.01
CA GLN A 57 9.22 6.94 -6.91
C GLN A 57 9.72 8.10 -6.05
N LEU A 58 9.88 9.30 -6.63
CA LEU A 58 10.21 10.49 -5.85
C LEU A 58 9.06 10.87 -4.88
N LEU A 59 7.80 10.62 -5.25
CA LEU A 59 6.67 10.83 -4.33
C LEU A 59 6.74 9.87 -3.15
N ASP A 60 7.12 8.60 -3.35
CA ASP A 60 7.25 7.63 -2.26
C ASP A 60 8.10 8.20 -1.11
N GLN A 61 9.22 8.86 -1.44
CA GLN A 61 10.11 9.46 -0.44
C GLN A 61 9.37 10.49 0.43
N PHE A 62 8.73 11.46 -0.21
CA PHE A 62 8.02 12.53 0.50
C PHE A 62 6.81 11.99 1.28
N ILE A 63 6.12 10.98 0.75
CA ILE A 63 4.99 10.35 1.43
C ILE A 63 5.47 9.68 2.70
N VAL A 64 6.54 8.88 2.62
CA VAL A 64 7.09 8.18 3.79
C VAL A 64 7.60 9.17 4.84
N GLU A 65 8.30 10.24 4.43
CA GLU A 65 8.74 11.30 5.33
C GLU A 65 7.55 11.95 6.04
N CYS A 66 6.45 12.21 5.32
CA CYS A 66 5.23 12.80 5.87
C CYS A 66 4.48 11.85 6.81
N VAL A 67 4.25 10.60 6.38
CA VAL A 67 3.48 9.59 7.12
C VAL A 67 4.24 9.15 8.38
N LYS A 68 5.57 8.99 8.29
CA LYS A 68 6.37 8.54 9.42
C LYS A 68 6.73 9.68 10.36
N CYS A 69 7.05 10.89 9.91
CA CYS A 69 7.36 12.05 10.77
C CYS A 69 8.15 11.68 12.06
N ASP A 70 9.25 10.93 11.92
CA ASP A 70 10.11 10.33 12.97
C ASP A 70 9.59 9.13 13.78
N LYS A 71 8.46 8.53 13.42
CA LYS A 71 7.85 7.39 14.15
C LYS A 71 8.57 6.06 13.94
N ARG A 72 9.19 5.81 12.78
CA ARG A 72 9.88 4.53 12.47
C ARG A 72 11.06 4.67 11.51
N LYS A 73 12.10 3.88 11.73
CA LYS A 73 13.22 3.71 10.78
C LYS A 73 12.89 2.57 9.82
N MET A 74 13.14 2.77 8.53
CA MET A 74 13.12 1.67 7.57
C MET A 74 14.42 0.89 7.70
N ASP A 75 14.32 -0.43 7.72
CA ASP A 75 15.52 -1.25 7.58
C ASP A 75 16.10 -1.02 6.18
N SER A 76 17.43 -1.07 6.08
CA SER A 76 18.16 -1.03 4.81
C SER A 76 18.00 -2.31 3.98
N LYS A 77 17.44 -3.37 4.58
CA LYS A 77 17.27 -4.66 3.90
C LYS A 77 16.12 -4.60 2.89
N ILE A 78 16.51 -4.49 1.63
CA ILE A 78 15.64 -4.59 0.45
C ILE A 78 15.29 -6.06 0.22
N MET A 79 14.00 -6.36 0.13
CA MET A 79 13.47 -7.63 -0.37
C MET A 79 12.93 -7.43 -1.78
N THR A 80 13.21 -8.38 -2.66
CA THR A 80 12.60 -8.44 -3.99
C THR A 80 11.11 -8.77 -3.86
N LEU A 81 10.37 -8.68 -4.96
CA LEU A 81 8.97 -9.10 -5.00
C LEU A 81 8.81 -10.61 -5.25
N ASP A 82 9.91 -11.37 -5.21
CA ASP A 82 9.91 -12.83 -5.25
C ASP A 82 9.68 -13.40 -3.84
N ASP A 83 8.96 -14.53 -3.77
CA ASP A 83 8.77 -15.30 -2.53
C ASP A 83 8.27 -14.48 -1.33
N ILE A 84 7.37 -13.54 -1.58
CA ILE A 84 6.80 -12.63 -0.56
C ILE A 84 5.69 -13.27 0.29
N PHE A 85 5.54 -14.59 0.25
CA PHE A 85 4.52 -15.30 0.99
C PHE A 85 4.72 -15.17 2.51
N GLY A 86 3.61 -15.10 3.25
CA GLY A 86 3.61 -14.82 4.68
C GLY A 86 3.82 -13.34 5.03
N ILE A 87 3.99 -12.44 4.04
CA ILE A 87 4.19 -11.01 4.28
C ILE A 87 2.86 -10.25 4.21
N HIS A 88 2.60 -9.44 5.23
CA HIS A 88 1.59 -8.39 5.21
C HIS A 88 2.29 -7.03 5.12
N SER A 89 2.05 -6.31 4.02
CA SER A 89 2.77 -5.11 3.61
C SER A 89 1.83 -3.92 3.37
N THR A 90 2.33 -2.71 3.59
CA THR A 90 1.61 -1.46 3.34
C THR A 90 2.22 -0.73 2.15
N PHE A 91 1.40 0.01 1.40
CA PHE A 91 1.83 0.99 0.41
C PHE A 91 1.03 2.28 0.63
N TYR A 92 1.73 3.40 0.81
CA TYR A 92 1.11 4.71 0.93
C TYR A 92 1.15 5.40 -0.43
N TYR A 93 0.01 5.56 -1.08
CA TYR A 93 -0.07 6.22 -2.38
C TYR A 93 -0.59 7.66 -2.25
N TYR A 94 -0.32 8.50 -3.26
CA TYR A 94 -0.71 9.91 -3.25
C TYR A 94 -1.32 10.31 -4.59
N GLY A 95 -2.63 10.13 -4.69
CA GLY A 95 -3.36 10.27 -5.94
C GLY A 95 -3.34 9.00 -6.80
N ARG A 96 -4.23 8.98 -7.79
CA ARG A 96 -4.57 7.80 -8.58
C ARG A 96 -3.45 7.35 -9.51
N GLU A 97 -2.76 8.29 -10.16
CA GLU A 97 -1.64 7.98 -11.05
C GLU A 97 -0.51 7.31 -10.27
N HIS A 98 -0.18 7.83 -9.09
CA HIS A 98 0.82 7.24 -8.20
C HIS A 98 0.46 5.81 -7.78
N LEU A 99 -0.82 5.57 -7.47
CA LEU A 99 -1.33 4.24 -7.17
C LEU A 99 -1.12 3.27 -8.35
N LEU A 100 -1.59 3.64 -9.55
CA LEU A 100 -1.58 2.75 -10.72
C LEU A 100 -0.17 2.47 -11.24
N ILE A 101 0.73 3.46 -11.21
CA ILE A 101 2.14 3.31 -11.62
C ILE A 101 2.85 2.25 -10.76
N ASN A 102 2.57 2.22 -9.46
CA ASN A 102 3.20 1.29 -8.53
C ASN A 102 2.47 -0.07 -8.49
N LEU A 103 1.16 -0.09 -8.69
CA LEU A 103 0.38 -1.32 -8.65
C LEU A 103 0.60 -2.22 -9.88
N LEU A 104 0.73 -1.62 -11.07
CA LEU A 104 0.98 -2.36 -12.32
C LEU A 104 2.22 -3.27 -12.26
N PRO A 105 3.43 -2.80 -11.92
CA PRO A 105 4.61 -3.66 -11.83
C PRO A 105 4.47 -4.69 -10.72
N TYR A 106 3.83 -4.36 -9.59
CA TYR A 106 3.57 -5.32 -8.52
C TYR A 106 2.69 -6.49 -8.98
N ILE A 107 1.61 -6.20 -9.73
CA ILE A 107 0.72 -7.20 -10.30
C ILE A 107 1.41 -7.99 -11.41
N LYS A 108 2.10 -7.30 -12.32
CA LYS A 108 2.86 -7.95 -13.40
C LYS A 108 3.82 -9.00 -12.84
N HIS A 109 4.55 -8.64 -11.79
CA HIS A 109 5.50 -9.55 -11.16
C HIS A 109 4.84 -10.80 -10.59
N GLY A 110 3.67 -10.68 -9.95
CA GLY A 110 2.93 -11.85 -9.47
C GLY A 110 2.38 -12.71 -10.61
N VAL A 111 1.86 -12.08 -11.68
CA VAL A 111 1.39 -12.79 -12.88
C VAL A 111 2.53 -13.56 -13.55
N ASP A 112 3.69 -12.92 -13.75
CA ASP A 112 4.89 -13.55 -14.33
C ASP A 112 5.38 -14.74 -13.47
N ASN A 113 5.20 -14.65 -12.16
CA ASN A 113 5.54 -15.71 -11.21
C ASN A 113 4.47 -16.80 -11.06
N ASN A 114 3.39 -16.75 -11.85
CA ASN A 114 2.26 -17.68 -11.79
C ASN A 114 1.56 -17.67 -10.42
N GLU A 115 1.30 -16.48 -9.91
CA GLU A 115 0.54 -16.24 -8.68
C GLU A 115 -0.86 -15.72 -9.02
N LEU A 116 -1.86 -16.10 -8.22
CA LEU A 116 -3.20 -15.53 -8.31
C LEU A 116 -3.20 -14.12 -7.70
N ILE A 117 -3.75 -13.14 -8.38
CA ILE A 117 -3.88 -11.77 -7.89
C ILE A 117 -5.33 -11.52 -7.53
N THR A 118 -5.58 -11.18 -6.27
CA THR A 118 -6.90 -10.71 -5.83
C THR A 118 -6.83 -9.24 -5.48
N VAL A 119 -7.80 -8.47 -5.92
CA VAL A 119 -7.87 -7.02 -5.70
C VAL A 119 -9.21 -6.62 -5.10
N SER A 120 -9.16 -5.80 -4.05
CA SER A 120 -10.31 -5.18 -3.41
C SER A 120 -10.18 -3.66 -3.56
N LEU A 121 -10.67 -3.12 -4.67
CA LEU A 121 -10.56 -1.71 -5.05
C LEU A 121 -11.95 -1.14 -5.35
N SER A 122 -12.10 0.17 -5.27
CA SER A 122 -13.30 0.83 -5.80
C SER A 122 -13.48 0.52 -7.29
N LYS A 123 -14.74 0.49 -7.75
CA LYS A 123 -15.08 0.08 -9.13
C LYS A 123 -14.32 0.87 -10.19
N ASP A 124 -14.22 2.19 -10.03
CA ASP A 124 -13.54 3.07 -10.96
C ASP A 124 -12.03 2.79 -11.06
N ILE A 125 -11.37 2.51 -9.93
CA ILE A 125 -9.95 2.15 -9.90
C ILE A 125 -9.74 0.75 -10.49
N TYR A 126 -10.63 -0.21 -10.17
CA TYR A 126 -10.57 -1.55 -10.71
C TYR A 126 -10.72 -1.57 -12.24
N ASP A 127 -11.73 -0.88 -12.77
CA ASP A 127 -11.98 -0.81 -14.22
C ASP A 127 -10.76 -0.22 -14.94
N GLN A 128 -10.20 0.88 -14.43
CA GLN A 128 -9.00 1.50 -15.00
C GLN A 128 -7.75 0.61 -14.88
N LEU A 129 -7.59 -0.12 -13.77
CA LEU A 129 -6.51 -1.09 -13.63
C LEU A 129 -6.61 -2.17 -14.71
N MET A 130 -7.80 -2.71 -14.98
CA MET A 130 -7.99 -3.74 -16.00
C MET A 130 -7.63 -3.21 -17.40
N GLU A 131 -8.04 -1.98 -17.73
CA GLU A 131 -7.67 -1.33 -19.00
C GLU A 131 -6.15 -1.19 -19.14
N LEU A 132 -5.46 -0.79 -18.07
CA LEU A 132 -4.01 -0.64 -18.07
C LEU A 132 -3.28 -1.98 -18.19
N LEU A 133 -3.79 -3.05 -17.57
CA LEU A 133 -3.23 -4.40 -17.75
C LEU A 133 -3.31 -4.82 -19.21
N ASP A 134 -4.47 -4.64 -19.85
CA ASP A 134 -4.67 -4.95 -21.27
C ASP A 134 -3.75 -4.11 -22.17
N PHE A 135 -3.66 -2.80 -21.91
CA PHE A 135 -2.79 -1.87 -22.64
C PHE A 135 -1.31 -2.26 -22.56
N HIS A 136 -0.86 -2.74 -21.40
CA HIS A 136 0.53 -3.17 -21.19
C HIS A 136 0.78 -4.65 -21.52
N GLY A 137 -0.21 -5.37 -22.06
CA GLY A 137 -0.08 -6.79 -22.42
C GLY A 137 0.14 -7.69 -21.21
N ILE A 138 -0.32 -7.29 -20.03
CA ILE A 138 -0.26 -8.08 -18.80
C ILE A 138 -1.51 -8.96 -18.74
N SER A 139 -1.35 -10.28 -18.62
CA SER A 139 -2.49 -11.20 -18.61
C SER A 139 -3.39 -10.96 -17.39
N ARG A 140 -4.67 -10.66 -17.64
CA ARG A 140 -5.70 -10.54 -16.61
C ARG A 140 -6.30 -11.87 -16.15
N SER A 141 -5.93 -13.00 -16.76
CA SER A 141 -6.54 -14.31 -16.47
C SER A 141 -6.40 -14.74 -15.00
N GLY A 142 -5.31 -14.30 -14.35
CA GLY A 142 -5.04 -14.52 -12.93
C GLY A 142 -5.38 -13.34 -12.04
N VAL A 143 -6.11 -12.32 -12.53
CA VAL A 143 -6.46 -11.13 -11.74
C VAL A 143 -7.96 -11.10 -11.47
N LYS A 144 -8.36 -11.17 -10.21
CA LYS A 144 -9.76 -11.30 -9.79
C LYS A 144 -10.14 -10.25 -8.77
N PHE A 145 -11.37 -9.74 -8.88
CA PHE A 145 -11.95 -8.95 -7.81
C PHE A 145 -12.27 -9.85 -6.61
N PHE A 146 -11.89 -9.43 -5.42
CA PHE A 146 -12.21 -10.09 -4.17
C PHE A 146 -12.86 -9.08 -3.23
N PRO A 147 -14.09 -9.31 -2.74
CA PRO A 147 -14.74 -8.36 -1.85
C PRO A 147 -14.09 -8.38 -0.45
N VAL A 148 -13.37 -7.32 -0.08
CA VAL A 148 -12.79 -7.16 1.27
C VAL A 148 -13.83 -7.27 2.39
N LYS A 149 -15.09 -6.90 2.11
CA LYS A 149 -16.24 -7.09 3.00
C LYS A 149 -16.38 -8.54 3.48
N ASN A 150 -16.01 -9.53 2.66
CA ASN A 150 -16.06 -10.93 3.06
C ASN A 150 -15.02 -11.25 4.15
N MET A 151 -13.82 -10.65 4.09
CA MET A 151 -12.81 -10.78 5.15
C MET A 151 -13.28 -10.14 6.44
N VAL A 152 -13.91 -8.95 6.36
CA VAL A 152 -14.50 -8.29 7.52
C VAL A 152 -15.58 -9.16 8.16
N ILE A 153 -16.52 -9.68 7.37
CA ILE A 153 -17.57 -10.59 7.86
C ILE A 153 -16.97 -11.83 8.52
N ALA A 154 -15.93 -12.42 7.91
CA ALA A 154 -15.26 -13.59 8.46
C ALA A 154 -14.60 -13.28 9.81
N ASN A 155 -13.92 -12.14 9.93
CA ASN A 155 -13.34 -11.67 11.17
C ASN A 155 -14.41 -11.40 12.24
N ASN A 156 -15.49 -10.71 11.91
CA ASN A 156 -16.56 -10.41 12.86
C ASN A 156 -17.27 -11.67 13.38
N LYS A 157 -17.29 -12.74 12.57
CA LYS A 157 -17.91 -14.01 12.95
C LYS A 157 -17.01 -14.85 13.86
N ASN A 158 -15.73 -15.02 13.49
CA ASN A 158 -14.83 -16.02 14.08
C ASN A 158 -13.40 -15.50 14.38
N GLY A 159 -13.19 -14.19 14.33
CA GLY A 159 -11.88 -13.55 14.48
C GLY A 159 -10.84 -14.05 13.46
N LEU A 160 -9.60 -14.17 13.92
CA LEU A 160 -8.47 -14.72 13.17
C LEU A 160 -8.80 -16.04 12.44
N GLU A 161 -9.52 -16.96 13.09
CA GLU A 161 -9.85 -18.26 12.51
C GLU A 161 -10.81 -18.12 11.32
N GLY A 162 -11.75 -17.18 11.37
CA GLY A 162 -12.61 -16.88 10.24
C GLY A 162 -11.83 -16.37 9.03
N VAL A 163 -10.87 -15.47 9.26
CA VAL A 163 -9.99 -14.96 8.22
C VAL A 163 -9.12 -16.08 7.63
N ARG A 164 -8.54 -16.94 8.47
CA ARG A 164 -7.76 -18.11 8.03
C ARG A 164 -8.56 -19.09 7.19
N GLN A 165 -9.82 -19.36 7.55
CA GLN A 165 -10.69 -20.23 6.75
C GLN A 165 -10.95 -19.63 5.36
N LEU A 166 -11.20 -18.33 5.28
CA LEU A 166 -11.42 -17.64 4.02
C LEU A 166 -10.15 -17.64 3.13
N LEU A 167 -8.99 -17.39 3.72
CA LEU A 167 -7.70 -17.48 3.03
C LEU A 167 -7.38 -18.91 2.59
N SER A 168 -7.71 -19.91 3.40
CA SER A 168 -7.51 -21.33 3.06
C SER A 168 -8.37 -21.73 1.86
N ALA A 169 -9.64 -21.32 1.83
CA ALA A 169 -10.52 -21.54 0.69
C ALA A 169 -10.00 -20.87 -0.60
N LEU A 170 -9.42 -19.66 -0.49
CA LEU A 170 -8.72 -19.03 -1.61
C LEU A 170 -7.53 -19.87 -2.07
N LEU A 171 -6.76 -20.45 -1.15
CA LEU A 171 -5.60 -21.27 -1.48
C LEU A 171 -5.96 -22.63 -2.09
N GLU A 172 -7.12 -23.20 -1.75
CA GLU A 172 -7.66 -24.37 -2.45
C GLU A 172 -7.93 -24.06 -3.94
N GLU A 173 -8.41 -22.85 -4.25
CA GLU A 173 -8.58 -22.38 -5.62
C GLU A 173 -7.23 -22.18 -6.33
N VAL A 174 -6.25 -21.59 -5.63
CA VAL A 174 -4.87 -21.43 -6.11
C VAL A 174 -4.29 -22.79 -6.52
N GLU A 175 -4.37 -23.78 -5.64
CA GLU A 175 -3.87 -25.14 -5.88
C GLU A 175 -4.59 -25.81 -7.06
N SER A 176 -5.92 -25.74 -7.08
CA SER A 176 -6.76 -26.34 -8.14
C SER A 176 -6.44 -25.77 -9.53
N ASN A 177 -6.06 -24.51 -9.59
CA ASN A 177 -5.67 -23.83 -10.83
C ASN A 177 -4.14 -23.83 -11.08
N LYS A 178 -3.36 -24.53 -10.24
CA LYS A 178 -1.90 -24.68 -10.34
C LYS A 178 -1.14 -23.35 -10.25
N TYR A 179 -1.67 -22.37 -9.53
CA TYR A 179 -0.92 -21.17 -9.14
C TYR A 179 0.06 -21.51 -8.01
N LYS A 180 1.17 -20.78 -7.90
CA LYS A 180 2.16 -20.97 -6.82
C LYS A 180 1.69 -20.44 -5.46
N GLY A 181 0.81 -19.45 -5.47
CA GLY A 181 0.33 -18.73 -4.30
C GLY A 181 -0.60 -17.60 -4.71
N ALA A 182 -0.94 -16.72 -3.77
CA ALA A 182 -1.78 -15.56 -4.02
C ALA A 182 -1.21 -14.24 -3.48
N ARG A 183 -1.42 -13.13 -4.22
CA ARG A 183 -1.27 -11.76 -3.71
C ARG A 183 -2.65 -11.19 -3.45
N VAL A 184 -2.95 -10.91 -2.19
CA VAL A 184 -4.19 -10.28 -1.74
C VAL A 184 -3.95 -8.80 -1.57
N ILE A 185 -4.58 -7.99 -2.43
CA ILE A 185 -4.42 -6.55 -2.48
C ILE A 185 -5.73 -5.90 -2.02
N GLY A 186 -5.67 -5.04 -1.01
CA GLY A 186 -6.83 -4.36 -0.45
C GLY A 186 -6.61 -2.86 -0.32
N GLN A 187 -7.65 -2.07 -0.59
CA GLN A 187 -7.65 -0.64 -0.33
C GLN A 187 -8.46 -0.35 0.96
N PRO A 188 -7.82 0.05 2.07
CA PRO A 188 -8.47 0.41 3.32
C PRO A 188 -9.66 1.38 3.17
N SER A 189 -9.54 2.43 2.36
CA SER A 189 -10.65 3.38 2.16
C SER A 189 -11.88 2.71 1.53
N PHE A 190 -11.67 1.77 0.60
CA PHE A 190 -12.74 0.98 0.03
C PHE A 190 -13.35 0.01 1.05
N ALA A 191 -12.51 -0.64 1.88
CA ALA A 191 -12.98 -1.51 2.95
C ALA A 191 -13.85 -0.76 3.96
N ILE A 192 -13.37 0.40 4.44
CA ILE A 192 -14.08 1.27 5.38
C ILE A 192 -15.41 1.74 4.78
N GLY A 193 -15.42 2.14 3.51
CA GLY A 193 -16.64 2.57 2.81
C GLY A 193 -17.70 1.46 2.66
N GLU A 194 -17.28 0.19 2.55
CA GLU A 194 -18.17 -0.97 2.43
C GLU A 194 -18.64 -1.54 3.79
N THR A 195 -17.92 -1.19 4.86
CA THR A 195 -18.16 -1.66 6.24
C THR A 195 -18.17 -0.49 7.23
N SER A 196 -17.12 -0.35 8.04
CA SER A 196 -16.92 0.71 9.03
C SER A 196 -15.43 0.82 9.37
N LYS A 197 -15.03 1.95 9.98
CA LYS A 197 -13.66 2.16 10.46
C LYS A 197 -13.29 1.13 11.52
N GLU A 198 -14.20 0.89 12.46
CA GLU A 198 -14.01 -0.02 13.58
C GLU A 198 -13.81 -1.46 13.10
N ASP A 199 -14.69 -1.94 12.20
CA ASP A 199 -14.59 -3.28 11.64
C ASP A 199 -13.29 -3.50 10.84
N PHE A 200 -12.87 -2.49 10.08
CA PHE A 200 -11.60 -2.54 9.35
C PHE A 200 -10.40 -2.62 10.31
N LEU A 201 -10.39 -1.82 11.37
CA LEU A 201 -9.32 -1.85 12.37
C LEU A 201 -9.24 -3.18 13.11
N GLU A 202 -10.38 -3.82 13.41
CA GLU A 202 -10.39 -5.16 14.01
C GLU A 202 -9.88 -6.23 13.03
N LEU A 203 -10.16 -6.12 11.74
CA LEU A 203 -9.60 -6.99 10.72
C LEU A 203 -8.08 -6.82 10.63
N GLU A 204 -7.59 -5.59 10.56
CA GLU A 204 -6.16 -5.25 10.45
C GLU A 204 -5.30 -5.88 11.55
N LYS A 205 -5.81 -5.92 12.79
CA LYS A 205 -5.11 -6.52 13.93
C LYS A 205 -4.77 -7.99 13.74
N VAL A 206 -5.57 -8.73 12.95
CA VAL A 206 -5.41 -10.18 12.77
C VAL A 206 -4.80 -10.57 11.42
N LEU A 207 -4.82 -9.68 10.42
CA LEU A 207 -4.40 -10.00 9.05
C LEU A 207 -2.96 -10.51 8.95
N THR A 208 -2.02 -9.88 9.66
CA THR A 208 -0.61 -10.32 9.67
C THR A 208 -0.49 -11.76 10.18
N GLU A 209 -1.15 -12.09 11.29
CA GLU A 209 -1.13 -13.44 11.85
C GLU A 209 -1.90 -14.46 10.99
N ALA A 210 -2.93 -14.00 10.27
CA ALA A 210 -3.71 -14.83 9.36
C ALA A 210 -2.89 -15.28 8.15
N ILE A 211 -1.98 -14.42 7.66
CA ILE A 211 -1.18 -14.66 6.45
C ILE A 211 0.13 -15.41 6.74
N ILE A 212 0.71 -15.28 7.94
CA ILE A 212 1.96 -15.96 8.30
C ILE A 212 1.86 -17.48 8.05
N GLY A 213 2.84 -18.02 7.33
CA GLY A 213 2.94 -19.45 7.02
C GLY A 213 2.08 -19.92 5.85
N LEU A 214 1.31 -19.03 5.22
CA LEU A 214 0.52 -19.34 4.03
C LEU A 214 1.29 -18.97 2.76
N ASN A 215 0.98 -19.66 1.64
CA ASN A 215 1.41 -19.26 0.28
C ASN A 215 0.59 -18.06 -0.24
N ALA A 216 0.45 -17.05 0.60
CA ALA A 216 -0.25 -15.82 0.30
C ALA A 216 0.52 -14.61 0.84
N SER A 217 0.38 -13.46 0.20
CA SER A 217 0.87 -12.17 0.70
C SER A 217 -0.26 -11.15 0.76
N GLY A 218 -0.20 -10.21 1.69
CA GLY A 218 -1.13 -9.09 1.81
C GLY A 218 -0.47 -7.76 1.44
N LEU A 219 -1.17 -6.92 0.68
CA LEU A 219 -0.80 -5.54 0.40
C LEU A 219 -1.98 -4.60 0.66
N CYS A 220 -1.85 -3.73 1.65
CA CYS A 220 -2.83 -2.68 1.95
C CYS A 220 -2.41 -1.34 1.33
N LEU A 221 -3.32 -0.73 0.57
CA LEU A 221 -3.10 0.48 -0.24
C LEU A 221 -3.70 1.71 0.46
N TYR A 222 -2.90 2.42 1.26
CA TYR A 222 -3.35 3.57 2.04
C TYR A 222 -3.30 4.88 1.24
N ASP A 223 -4.42 5.60 1.24
CA ASP A 223 -4.53 6.91 0.59
C ASP A 223 -3.89 8.01 1.45
N ALA A 224 -2.62 8.32 1.18
CA ALA A 224 -1.93 9.40 1.87
C ALA A 224 -2.45 10.78 1.45
N PHE A 225 -3.07 10.91 0.27
CA PHE A 225 -3.70 12.17 -0.14
C PHE A 225 -4.90 12.47 0.75
N ASP A 226 -5.77 11.48 0.97
CA ASP A 226 -6.89 11.60 1.90
C ASP A 226 -6.39 11.98 3.31
N TYR A 227 -5.41 11.26 3.85
CA TYR A 227 -4.84 11.54 5.18
C TYR A 227 -4.30 12.97 5.35
N ILE A 228 -3.63 13.50 4.33
CA ILE A 228 -2.97 14.80 4.39
C ILE A 228 -3.96 15.97 4.19
N HIS A 229 -5.07 15.75 3.50
CA HIS A 229 -5.96 16.84 3.08
C HIS A 229 -7.38 16.75 3.64
N ASN A 230 -7.99 15.57 3.61
CA ASN A 230 -9.43 15.42 3.83
C ASN A 230 -9.72 14.69 5.14
N ARG A 231 -8.95 13.63 5.43
CA ARG A 231 -9.14 12.70 6.55
C ARG A 231 -10.55 12.11 6.57
N GLU A 232 -11.10 11.82 5.39
CA GLU A 232 -12.45 11.27 5.26
C GLU A 232 -12.49 9.79 5.61
N PHE A 233 -11.51 9.02 5.12
CA PHE A 233 -11.40 7.57 5.35
C PHE A 233 -10.13 7.18 6.07
N ILE A 234 -9.02 7.88 5.80
CA ILE A 234 -7.69 7.60 6.32
C ILE A 234 -7.33 8.75 7.27
N ASP A 235 -7.46 8.52 8.57
CA ASP A 235 -7.07 9.48 9.61
C ASP A 235 -5.81 9.04 10.39
N GLU A 236 -5.48 9.76 11.47
CA GLU A 236 -4.34 9.42 12.34
C GLU A 236 -4.44 7.99 12.88
N ASP A 237 -5.64 7.52 13.25
CA ASP A 237 -5.79 6.20 13.87
C ASP A 237 -5.53 5.10 12.84
N ILE A 238 -6.02 5.28 11.60
CA ILE A 238 -5.75 4.37 10.49
C ILE A 238 -4.26 4.33 10.16
N ILE A 239 -3.60 5.49 10.06
CA ILE A 239 -2.17 5.55 9.78
C ILE A 239 -1.36 4.92 10.91
N ASN A 240 -1.67 5.22 12.17
CA ASN A 240 -0.95 4.64 13.32
C ASN A 240 -1.13 3.12 13.36
N HIS A 241 -2.34 2.60 13.15
CA HIS A 241 -2.56 1.15 13.03
C HIS A 241 -1.79 0.54 11.87
N SER A 242 -1.79 1.19 10.70
CA SER A 242 -1.04 0.68 9.54
C SER A 242 0.45 0.53 9.84
N LEU A 243 1.03 1.45 10.62
CA LEU A 243 2.40 1.35 11.06
C LEU A 243 2.53 0.17 12.03
N GLU A 244 1.62 0.01 12.99
CA GLU A 244 1.65 -1.05 14.01
C GLU A 244 1.46 -2.48 13.49
N THR A 245 0.58 -2.69 12.52
CA THR A 245 0.16 -4.03 12.09
C THR A 245 1.00 -4.61 10.96
N HIS A 246 1.59 -3.76 10.11
CA HIS A 246 2.30 -4.21 8.92
C HIS A 246 3.77 -4.51 9.16
N SER A 247 4.22 -5.60 8.57
CA SER A 247 5.61 -6.07 8.68
C SER A 247 6.55 -5.39 7.67
N HIS A 248 6.03 -4.94 6.52
CA HIS A 248 6.80 -4.42 5.41
C HIS A 248 6.12 -3.20 4.76
N LEU A 249 6.91 -2.35 4.11
CA LEU A 249 6.48 -1.22 3.30
C LEU A 249 6.93 -1.44 1.85
N LEU A 250 5.99 -1.38 0.91
CA LEU A 250 6.30 -1.27 -0.50
C LEU A 250 6.75 0.17 -0.81
N TYR A 251 7.95 0.30 -1.36
CA TYR A 251 8.57 1.58 -1.68
C TYR A 251 9.43 1.38 -2.93
N SER A 252 9.24 2.21 -3.97
CA SER A 252 10.00 2.11 -5.22
C SER A 252 10.08 0.68 -5.79
N ASN A 253 8.92 0.00 -5.86
CA ASN A 253 8.78 -1.38 -6.33
C ASN A 253 9.58 -2.45 -5.55
N SER A 254 9.98 -2.16 -4.32
CA SER A 254 10.68 -3.10 -3.43
C SER A 254 10.03 -3.13 -2.05
N LEU A 255 10.17 -4.26 -1.34
CA LEU A 255 9.67 -4.38 0.03
C LEU A 255 10.78 -4.07 1.03
N PHE A 256 10.46 -3.21 1.99
CA PHE A 256 11.35 -2.83 3.09
C PHE A 256 10.73 -3.27 4.40
N LYS A 257 11.49 -4.01 5.21
CA LYS A 257 11.02 -4.37 6.54
C LYS A 257 10.86 -3.12 7.41
N ILE A 258 9.75 -3.06 8.14
CA ILE A 258 9.48 -1.99 9.11
C ILE A 258 9.89 -2.51 10.49
N ASN A 259 10.71 -1.74 11.22
CA ASN A 259 11.08 -2.00 12.61
C ASN A 259 10.38 -1.03 13.55
#